data_AF-A0AAD8DTL5-F1
#
_entry.id   AF-A0AAD8DTL5-F1
#
_cell.length_a   1.000
_cell.length_b   1.000
_cell.length_c   1.000
_cell.angle_alpha   90.00
_cell.angle_beta   90.00
_cell.angle_gamma   90.00
#
_symmetry.space_group_name_H-M   'P 1'
#
loop_
_entity.id
_entity.type
_entity.pdbx_description
1 polymer ?
#
loop_
_entity_poly.entity_id
_entity_poly.type
_entity_poly.pdbx_seq_one_letter_code
_entity_poly.pdbx_strand_id
1 'polypeptide(L)'
;MVLDTTDWADELPPEQIAVLRKAFDGFDHNRSGSIPCDFVADILRMMGQPFNKKILEELIEEVDADKSGRLEFGEFVTLAAKFIVEEDAEAMQKELREAFRLYDKEGNGYIPTSSLREILRELDEQLTDDELDGIIQEIDTDGSGTVDFDEFMEMMTGE
;
A
#
# COMPACT_ATOMS: atom_id res chain seq x y z
N MET A 1 -14.89 -17.12 1.11
CA MET A 1 -15.29 -15.86 0.45
C MET A 1 -14.33 -15.72 -0.72
N VAL A 2 -14.84 -15.81 -1.94
CA VAL A 2 -14.03 -15.47 -3.12
C VAL A 2 -13.92 -13.95 -3.07
N LEU A 3 -12.71 -13.42 -2.92
CA LEU A 3 -12.49 -12.00 -3.14
C LEU A 3 -12.78 -11.79 -4.62
N ASP A 4 -13.77 -10.94 -4.92
CA ASP A 4 -14.14 -10.60 -6.29
C ASP A 4 -12.94 -9.84 -6.88
N THR A 5 -12.14 -10.52 -7.70
CA THR A 5 -10.88 -10.00 -8.25
C THR A 5 -11.08 -8.85 -9.24
N THR A 6 -12.33 -8.48 -9.50
CA THR A 6 -12.73 -7.43 -10.43
C THR A 6 -12.68 -6.03 -9.83
N ASP A 7 -12.60 -5.89 -8.50
CA ASP A 7 -12.83 -4.60 -7.81
C ASP A 7 -11.56 -3.72 -7.70
N TRP A 8 -10.36 -4.32 -7.61
CA TRP A 8 -9.11 -3.58 -7.36
C TRP A 8 -8.70 -2.63 -8.48
N ALA A 9 -9.14 -2.89 -9.72
CA ALA A 9 -8.87 -2.01 -10.85
C ALA A 9 -9.65 -0.67 -10.77
N ASP A 10 -10.79 -0.66 -10.07
CA ASP A 10 -11.62 0.55 -9.87
C ASP A 10 -11.08 1.42 -8.71
N GLU A 11 -10.31 0.82 -7.79
CA GLU A 11 -9.71 1.50 -6.64
C GLU A 11 -8.42 2.28 -6.98
N LEU A 12 -7.85 2.08 -8.17
CA LEU A 12 -6.63 2.77 -8.57
C LEU A 12 -6.92 4.20 -9.07
N PRO A 13 -6.18 5.22 -8.60
CA PRO A 13 -6.34 6.58 -9.08
C PRO A 13 -5.98 6.67 -10.58
N PRO A 14 -6.59 7.61 -11.33
CA PRO A 14 -6.45 7.70 -12.78
C PRO A 14 -5.00 7.93 -13.24
N GLU A 15 -4.17 8.52 -12.38
CA GLU A 15 -2.74 8.70 -12.62
C GLU A 15 -1.99 7.36 -12.64
N GLN A 16 -2.31 6.45 -11.72
CA GLN A 16 -1.71 5.11 -11.68
C GLN A 16 -2.18 4.27 -12.86
N ILE A 17 -3.47 4.34 -13.23
CA ILE A 17 -4.00 3.69 -14.45
C ILE A 17 -3.25 4.20 -15.70
N ALA A 18 -2.94 5.50 -15.77
CA ALA A 18 -2.18 6.07 -16.89
C ALA A 18 -0.73 5.57 -16.94
N VAL A 19 -0.08 5.36 -15.79
CA VAL A 19 1.25 4.75 -15.70
C VAL A 19 1.21 3.29 -16.14
N LEU A 20 0.25 2.52 -15.64
CA LEU A 20 0.02 1.12 -16.04
C LEU A 20 -0.25 0.99 -17.54
N ARG A 21 -1.03 1.91 -18.11
CA ARG A 21 -1.28 1.95 -19.55
C ARG A 21 0.00 2.16 -20.34
N LYS A 22 0.85 3.10 -19.93
CA LYS A 22 2.15 3.33 -20.58
C LYS A 22 3.07 2.12 -20.44
N ALA A 23 3.07 1.44 -19.30
CA ALA A 23 3.83 0.21 -19.09
C ALA A 23 3.33 -0.90 -20.03
N PHE A 24 2.00 -1.11 -20.08
CA PHE A 24 1.36 -2.09 -20.96
C PHE A 24 1.69 -1.84 -22.43
N ASP A 25 1.55 -0.60 -22.92
CA ASP A 25 1.95 -0.21 -24.28
C ASP A 25 3.45 -0.43 -24.54
N GLY A 26 4.28 -0.37 -23.49
CA GLY A 26 5.69 -0.71 -23.53
C GLY A 26 5.96 -2.20 -23.78
N PHE A 27 5.09 -3.09 -23.30
CA PHE A 27 5.19 -4.55 -23.51
C PHE A 27 4.44 -5.03 -24.76
N ASP A 28 3.31 -4.40 -25.11
CA ASP A 28 2.51 -4.71 -26.31
C ASP A 28 3.07 -4.01 -27.56
N HIS A 29 4.32 -4.35 -27.93
CA HIS A 29 5.00 -3.78 -29.11
C HIS A 29 4.22 -3.93 -30.41
N ASN A 30 3.37 -4.95 -30.50
CA ASN A 30 2.58 -5.26 -31.69
C ASN A 30 1.21 -4.59 -31.68
N ARG A 31 0.87 -3.82 -30.63
CA ARG A 31 -0.46 -3.23 -30.42
C ARG A 31 -1.58 -4.25 -30.60
N SER A 32 -1.31 -5.47 -30.14
CA SER A 32 -2.24 -6.57 -30.21
C SER A 32 -3.38 -6.45 -29.19
N GLY A 33 -3.26 -5.51 -28.24
CA GLY A 33 -4.19 -5.32 -27.14
C GLY A 33 -4.03 -6.35 -26.02
N SER A 34 -3.02 -7.21 -26.10
CA SER A 34 -2.78 -8.31 -25.17
C SER A 34 -1.29 -8.63 -25.07
N ILE A 35 -0.82 -9.04 -23.89
CA ILE A 35 0.58 -9.42 -23.64
C ILE A 35 0.62 -10.91 -23.33
N PRO A 36 1.49 -11.74 -23.93
CA PRO A 36 1.59 -13.14 -23.55
C PRO A 36 1.87 -13.30 -22.05
N CYS A 37 1.19 -14.22 -21.38
CA CYS A 37 1.33 -14.42 -19.93
C CYS A 37 2.77 -14.77 -19.49
N ASP A 38 3.61 -15.26 -20.40
CA ASP A 38 5.05 -15.47 -20.15
C ASP A 38 5.78 -14.19 -19.71
N PHE A 39 5.32 -13.01 -20.15
CA PHE A 39 5.92 -11.73 -19.77
C PHE A 39 5.58 -11.30 -18.34
N VAL A 40 4.61 -11.95 -17.66
CA VAL A 40 4.31 -11.68 -16.24
C VAL A 40 5.55 -11.83 -15.39
N ALA A 41 6.33 -12.88 -15.65
CA ALA A 41 7.58 -13.11 -14.95
C ALA A 41 8.57 -11.96 -15.16
N ASP A 42 8.68 -11.45 -16.39
CA ASP A 42 9.56 -10.33 -16.71
C ASP A 42 9.09 -9.02 -16.07
N ILE A 43 7.77 -8.77 -16.04
CA ILE A 43 7.16 -7.60 -15.38
C ILE A 43 7.43 -7.63 -13.88
N LEU A 44 7.12 -8.74 -13.20
CA LEU A 44 7.36 -8.89 -11.75
C LEU A 44 8.84 -8.76 -11.42
N ARG A 45 9.71 -9.28 -12.29
CA ARG A 45 11.15 -9.16 -12.11
C ARG A 45 11.64 -7.73 -12.29
N MET A 46 11.02 -6.98 -13.21
CA MET A 46 11.31 -5.57 -13.45
C MET A 46 10.83 -4.68 -12.30
N MET A 47 9.75 -5.08 -11.61
CA MET A 47 9.28 -4.46 -10.36
C MET A 47 10.15 -4.81 -9.14
N GLY A 48 11.07 -5.77 -9.26
CA GLY A 48 12.00 -6.15 -8.20
C GLY A 48 11.40 -7.13 -7.16
N GLN A 49 10.19 -7.63 -7.41
CA GLN A 49 9.49 -8.55 -6.52
C GLN A 49 10.02 -9.99 -6.67
N PRO A 50 10.37 -10.68 -5.56
CA PRO A 50 10.82 -12.06 -5.60
C PRO A 50 9.64 -13.02 -5.71
N PHE A 51 9.39 -13.56 -6.90
CA PHE A 51 8.41 -14.63 -7.10
C PHE A 51 9.09 -15.99 -7.28
N ASN A 52 8.34 -17.06 -6.99
CA ASN A 52 8.71 -18.42 -7.34
C ASN A 52 7.76 -18.97 -8.40
N LYS A 53 8.12 -20.11 -9.00
CA LYS A 53 7.32 -20.71 -10.08
C LYS A 53 5.87 -20.98 -9.66
N LYS A 54 5.66 -21.44 -8.42
CA LYS A 54 4.34 -21.79 -7.92
C LYS A 54 3.45 -20.54 -7.76
N ILE A 55 3.99 -19.48 -7.16
CA ILE A 55 3.30 -18.20 -7.01
C ILE A 55 2.98 -17.62 -8.38
N LEU A 56 3.91 -17.67 -9.33
CA LEU A 56 3.70 -17.21 -10.70
C LEU A 56 2.58 -17.99 -11.42
N GLU A 57 2.55 -19.32 -11.29
CA GLU A 57 1.48 -20.16 -11.85
C GLU A 57 0.12 -19.81 -11.23
N GLU A 58 0.05 -19.63 -9.90
CA GLU A 58 -1.17 -19.22 -9.20
C GLU A 58 -1.65 -17.82 -9.64
N LEU A 59 -0.74 -16.86 -9.82
CA LEU A 59 -1.06 -15.51 -10.30
C LEU A 59 -1.57 -15.50 -11.74
N ILE A 60 -0.92 -16.27 -12.63
CA ILE A 60 -1.36 -16.37 -14.02
C ILE A 60 -2.75 -17.02 -14.08
N GLU A 61 -2.99 -18.11 -13.34
CA GLU A 61 -4.31 -18.75 -13.31
C GLU A 61 -5.41 -17.86 -12.72
N GLU A 62 -5.08 -16.98 -11.78
CA GLU A 62 -6.03 -16.05 -11.18
C GLU A 62 -6.38 -14.90 -12.11
N VAL A 63 -5.41 -14.42 -12.89
CA VAL A 63 -5.55 -13.23 -13.74
C VAL A 63 -6.00 -13.59 -15.17
N ASP A 64 -5.50 -14.68 -15.75
CA ASP A 64 -5.92 -15.24 -17.05
C ASP A 64 -7.21 -16.08 -16.87
N ALA A 65 -8.27 -15.42 -16.39
CA ALA A 65 -9.53 -16.08 -16.04
C ALA A 65 -10.21 -16.72 -17.27
N ASP A 66 -9.98 -16.16 -18.46
CA ASP A 66 -10.48 -16.67 -19.72
C ASP A 66 -9.60 -17.77 -20.35
N LYS A 67 -8.43 -18.02 -19.77
CA LYS A 67 -7.42 -19.00 -20.22
C LYS A 67 -6.98 -18.76 -21.66
N SER A 68 -6.96 -17.51 -22.10
CA SER A 68 -6.45 -17.12 -23.40
C SER A 68 -4.94 -17.28 -23.50
N GLY A 69 -4.25 -17.39 -22.36
CA GLY A 69 -2.78 -17.37 -22.28
C GLY A 69 -2.20 -15.99 -22.61
N ARG A 70 -3.04 -14.95 -22.55
CA ARG A 70 -2.70 -13.58 -22.90
C ARG A 70 -3.37 -12.63 -21.91
N LEU A 71 -2.58 -11.73 -21.36
CA LEU A 71 -3.05 -10.65 -20.50
C LEU A 71 -3.58 -9.49 -21.32
N GLU A 72 -4.87 -9.26 -21.23
CA GLU A 72 -5.51 -8.04 -21.72
C GLU A 72 -5.20 -6.87 -20.78
N PHE A 73 -5.47 -5.63 -21.23
CA PHE A 73 -5.18 -4.45 -20.40
C PHE A 73 -5.93 -4.49 -19.05
N GLY A 74 -7.17 -4.96 -19.03
CA GLY A 74 -7.95 -5.08 -17.79
C GLY A 74 -7.29 -6.06 -16.82
N GLU A 75 -6.89 -7.23 -17.30
CA GLU A 75 -6.23 -8.26 -16.52
C GLU A 75 -4.83 -7.83 -16.03
N PHE A 76 -4.08 -7.11 -16.87
CA PHE A 76 -2.81 -6.49 -16.49
C PHE A 76 -3.00 -5.46 -15.38
N VAL A 77 -4.07 -4.66 -15.42
CA VAL A 77 -4.39 -3.71 -14.35
C VAL A 77 -4.77 -4.45 -13.08
N THR A 78 -5.56 -5.53 -13.13
CA THR A 78 -5.88 -6.35 -11.96
C THR A 78 -4.62 -6.94 -11.32
N LEU A 79 -3.73 -7.51 -12.13
CA LEU A 79 -2.43 -8.01 -11.67
C LEU A 79 -1.63 -6.88 -11.00
N ALA A 80 -1.43 -5.78 -11.72
CA ALA A 80 -0.61 -4.68 -11.22
C ALA A 80 -1.25 -3.97 -10.02
N ALA A 81 -2.57 -3.86 -9.93
CA ALA A 81 -3.28 -3.32 -8.78
C ALA A 81 -2.99 -4.16 -7.53
N LYS A 82 -3.05 -5.49 -7.65
CA LYS A 82 -2.71 -6.41 -6.54
C LYS A 82 -1.29 -6.18 -6.04
N PHE A 83 -0.31 -6.07 -6.94
CA PHE A 83 1.09 -5.85 -6.55
C PHE A 83 1.37 -4.42 -6.07
N ILE A 84 0.77 -3.41 -6.71
CA ILE A 84 0.96 -2.00 -6.33
C ILE A 84 0.32 -1.74 -4.97
N VAL A 85 -0.88 -2.23 -4.70
CA VAL A 85 -1.56 -2.03 -3.41
C VAL A 85 -0.85 -2.81 -2.31
N GLU A 86 -0.43 -4.05 -2.55
CA GLU A 86 0.31 -4.83 -1.54
C GLU A 86 1.72 -4.26 -1.27
N GLU A 87 2.46 -3.82 -2.30
CA GLU A 87 3.77 -3.16 -2.07
C GLU A 87 3.64 -1.81 -1.40
N ASP A 88 2.66 -0.98 -1.78
CA ASP A 88 2.48 0.35 -1.19
C ASP A 88 2.08 0.22 0.28
N ALA A 89 1.20 -0.74 0.63
CA ALA A 89 0.83 -1.02 2.02
C ALA A 89 2.01 -1.54 2.86
N GLU A 90 2.81 -2.48 2.35
CA GLU A 90 3.94 -3.02 3.10
C GLU A 90 5.10 -2.02 3.22
N ALA A 91 5.35 -1.23 2.17
CA ALA A 91 6.30 -0.12 2.18
C ALA A 91 5.84 0.99 3.13
N MET A 92 4.57 1.37 3.09
CA MET A 92 3.98 2.34 4.00
C MET A 92 4.06 1.86 5.45
N GLN A 93 3.68 0.60 5.75
CA GLN A 93 3.85 0.05 7.10
C GLN A 93 5.30 0.05 7.56
N LYS A 94 6.25 -0.17 6.65
CA LYS A 94 7.67 -0.10 6.97
C LYS A 94 8.12 1.32 7.28
N GLU A 95 7.74 2.30 6.47
CA GLU A 95 8.03 3.72 6.72
C GLU A 95 7.39 4.19 8.03
N LEU A 96 6.13 3.81 8.28
CA LEU A 96 5.43 4.07 9.54
C LEU A 96 6.12 3.41 10.73
N ARG A 97 6.64 2.18 10.60
CA ARG A 97 7.45 1.56 11.66
C ARG A 97 8.77 2.28 11.91
N GLU A 98 9.43 2.76 10.86
CA GLU A 98 10.67 3.51 10.99
C GLU A 98 10.41 4.87 11.66
N ALA A 99 9.33 5.56 11.28
CA ALA A 99 8.85 6.76 11.94
C ALA A 99 8.48 6.48 13.41
N PHE A 100 7.71 5.41 13.68
CA PHE A 100 7.33 5.01 15.03
C PHE A 100 8.56 4.78 15.93
N ARG A 101 9.59 4.10 15.42
CA ARG A 101 10.86 3.89 16.14
C ARG A 101 11.65 5.17 16.37
N LEU A 102 11.48 6.19 15.53
CA LEU A 102 12.10 7.49 15.76
C LEU A 102 11.48 8.18 17.00
N TYR A 103 10.19 7.92 17.25
CA TYR A 103 9.43 8.53 18.32
C TYR A 103 9.38 7.70 19.62
N ASP A 104 9.43 6.37 19.52
CA ASP A 104 9.63 5.44 20.65
C ASP A 104 11.10 5.48 21.12
N LYS A 105 11.44 6.55 21.85
CA LYS A 105 12.79 6.77 22.40
C LYS A 105 13.21 5.68 23.38
N GLU A 106 12.26 4.99 24.02
CA GLU A 106 12.53 3.96 25.02
C GLU A 106 12.61 2.54 24.43
N GLY A 107 12.14 2.34 23.19
CA GLY A 107 12.15 1.06 22.49
C GLY A 107 11.19 0.04 23.11
N ASN A 108 10.17 0.51 23.83
CA ASN A 108 9.20 -0.34 24.54
C ASN A 108 7.99 -0.71 23.67
N GLY A 109 7.89 -0.16 22.45
CA GLY A 109 6.79 -0.37 21.53
C GLY A 109 5.62 0.59 21.72
N TYR A 110 5.79 1.67 22.50
CA TYR A 110 4.74 2.64 22.83
C TYR A 110 5.30 4.06 22.78
N ILE A 111 4.57 5.00 22.19
CA ILE A 111 4.93 6.43 22.19
C ILE A 111 4.17 7.11 23.34
N PRO A 112 4.85 7.73 24.32
CA PRO A 112 4.16 8.49 25.35
C PRO A 112 3.33 9.63 24.73
N THR A 113 2.11 9.84 25.19
CA THR A 113 1.27 10.98 24.75
C THR A 113 1.95 12.33 24.96
N SER A 114 2.83 12.44 25.95
CA SER A 114 3.70 13.61 26.15
C SER A 114 4.69 13.83 25.00
N SER A 115 5.27 12.77 24.44
CA SER A 115 6.14 12.85 23.27
C SER A 115 5.34 13.23 22.02
N LEU A 116 4.14 12.67 21.86
CA LEU A 116 3.24 13.02 20.76
C LEU A 116 2.84 14.50 20.80
N ARG A 117 2.57 15.04 22.00
CA ARG A 117 2.32 16.48 22.20
C ARG A 117 3.49 17.34 21.71
N GLU A 118 4.73 16.96 22.00
CA GLU A 118 5.90 17.71 21.54
C GLU A 118 5.99 17.69 20.01
N ILE A 119 5.75 16.54 19.38
CA ILE A 119 5.78 16.39 17.91
C ILE A 119 4.72 17.26 17.24
N LEU A 120 3.47 17.19 17.72
CA LEU A 120 2.37 17.98 17.18
C LEU A 120 2.65 19.48 17.28
N ARG A 121 3.31 19.92 18.36
CA ARG A 121 3.70 21.31 18.57
C ARG A 121 4.91 21.74 17.74
N GLU A 122 5.79 20.81 17.36
CA GLU A 122 6.85 21.05 16.37
C GLU A 122 6.31 21.13 14.94
N LEU A 123 5.27 20.36 14.62
CA LEU A 123 4.60 20.39 13.32
C LEU A 123 3.77 21.66 13.13
N ASP A 124 3.04 22.08 14.17
CA ASP A 124 2.28 23.31 14.17
C ASP A 124 2.35 24.01 15.54
N GLU A 125 3.16 25.08 15.60
CA GLU A 125 3.39 25.85 16.82
C GLU A 125 2.17 26.66 17.29
N GLN A 126 1.12 26.77 16.45
CA GLN A 126 -0.08 27.55 16.74
C GLN A 126 -1.12 26.77 17.53
N LEU A 127 -0.99 25.43 17.59
CA LEU A 127 -1.89 24.57 18.36
C LEU A 127 -1.84 24.92 19.84
N THR A 128 -3.03 25.18 20.40
CA THR A 128 -3.21 25.42 21.82
C THR A 128 -3.15 24.12 22.62
N ASP A 129 -2.87 24.21 23.92
CA ASP A 129 -2.85 23.02 24.78
C ASP A 129 -4.20 22.29 24.82
N ASP A 130 -5.33 23.01 24.73
CA ASP A 130 -6.67 22.41 24.61
C ASP A 130 -6.88 21.67 23.27
N GLU A 131 -6.36 22.20 22.16
CA GLU A 131 -6.42 21.51 20.86
C GLU A 131 -5.53 20.28 20.82
N LEU A 132 -4.34 20.35 21.43
CA LEU A 132 -3.44 19.21 21.57
C LEU A 132 -4.07 18.11 22.44
N ASP A 133 -4.73 18.47 23.54
CA ASP A 133 -5.49 17.51 24.36
C ASP A 133 -6.62 16.85 23.56
N GLY A 134 -7.33 17.61 22.72
CA GLY A 134 -8.36 17.07 21.83
C GLY A 134 -7.79 16.05 20.84
N ILE A 135 -6.70 16.40 20.15
CA ILE A 135 -6.04 15.51 19.18
C ILE A 135 -5.52 14.25 19.88
N ILE A 136 -4.89 14.38 21.05
CA ILE A 136 -4.38 13.24 21.81
C ILE A 136 -5.52 12.32 22.26
N GLN A 137 -6.65 12.87 22.71
CA GLN A 137 -7.82 12.06 23.09
C GLN A 137 -8.48 11.34 21.93
N GLU A 138 -8.39 11.89 20.71
CA GLU A 138 -8.86 11.20 19.51
C GLU A 138 -7.96 10.02 19.13
N ILE A 139 -6.65 10.11 19.42
CA ILE A 139 -5.67 9.07 19.06
C ILE A 139 -5.56 7.98 20.14
N ASP A 140 -5.46 8.37 21.42
CA ASP A 140 -5.38 7.47 22.59
C ASP A 140 -6.80 6.99 22.95
N THR A 141 -7.37 6.16 22.08
CA THR A 141 -8.77 5.71 22.19
C THR A 141 -8.99 4.75 23.37
N ASP A 142 -7.94 4.03 23.76
CA ASP A 142 -7.97 3.12 24.91
C ASP A 142 -7.68 3.83 26.25
N GLY A 143 -7.19 5.07 26.19
CA GLY A 143 -6.89 5.91 27.35
C GLY A 143 -5.70 5.37 28.16
N SER A 144 -4.79 4.63 27.53
CA SER A 144 -3.58 4.09 28.14
C SER A 144 -2.57 5.18 28.50
N GLY A 145 -2.71 6.38 27.93
CA GLY A 145 -1.74 7.47 28.05
C GLY A 145 -0.49 7.24 27.19
N THR A 146 -0.53 6.25 26.31
CA THR A 146 0.50 5.89 25.34
C THR A 146 -0.16 5.58 24.00
N VAL A 147 0.55 5.83 22.91
CA VAL A 147 0.10 5.50 21.55
C VAL A 147 0.84 4.24 21.09
N ASP A 148 0.10 3.19 20.80
CA ASP A 148 0.69 1.97 20.21
C ASP A 148 0.80 2.07 18.68
N PHE A 149 1.34 1.03 18.05
CA PHE A 149 1.60 1.07 16.60
C PHE A 149 0.33 1.12 15.76
N ASP A 150 -0.77 0.50 16.22
CA ASP A 150 -2.06 0.49 15.54
C ASP A 150 -2.68 1.90 15.59
N GLU A 151 -2.71 2.52 16.77
CA GLU A 151 -3.20 3.89 16.95
C GLU A 151 -2.36 4.92 16.17
N PHE A 152 -1.04 4.74 16.11
CA PHE A 152 -0.17 5.58 15.29
C PHE A 152 -0.42 5.40 13.79
N MET A 153 -0.77 4.19 13.35
CA MET A 153 -1.13 3.93 11.96
C MET A 153 -2.45 4.62 11.62
N GLU A 154 -3.48 4.44 12.46
CA GLU A 154 -4.80 5.07 12.31
C GLU A 154 -4.68 6.60 12.20
N MET A 155 -3.83 7.20 13.06
CA MET A 155 -3.50 8.63 13.00
C MET A 155 -2.91 9.06 11.65
N MET A 156 -2.00 8.26 11.08
CA MET A 156 -1.24 8.62 9.88
C MET A 156 -1.98 8.29 8.58
N THR A 157 -2.83 7.28 8.57
CA THR A 157 -3.63 6.86 7.41
C THR A 157 -5.01 7.53 7.39
N GLY A 158 -5.52 7.98 8.55
CA GLY A 158 -6.83 8.63 8.67
C GLY A 158 -8.02 7.70 8.38
N GLU A 159 -7.82 6.39 8.52
CA GLU A 159 -8.83 5.34 8.31
C GLU A 159 -9.44 4.86 9.63
#